data_AF-A0A9Q1JSY2-F1
#
_entry.id   AF-A0A9Q1JSY2-F1
#
_cell.length_a   1.000
_cell.length_b   1.000
_cell.length_c   1.000
_cell.angle_alpha   90.00
_cell.angle_beta   90.00
_cell.angle_gamma   90.00
#
_symmetry.space_group_name_H-M   'P 1'
#
loop_
_entity.id
_entity.type
_entity.pdbx_description
1 polymer ?
#
loop_
_entity_poly.entity_id
_entity_poly.type
_entity_poly.pdbx_seq_one_letter_code
_entity_poly.pdbx_strand_id
1 'polypeptide(L)'
;MASLVFRQAIVTVQASGPSCSFGCHNDFSVASVKLFPKECMFGLGYSTTRGFSSVRKHSGVIHASAPQIADVDAISSLSDNSNSIGSKKKAREAALILIRHGESLWNEKNLFTGCVDVPLTKKGVEEAIEAGKRISNIPVDMIYTSALIRAQMTAMLAMTQHRRKKVPIIMHNESEQAKLWSQIYSEETIKQSIPVITAWQLNERMYGELQGLNKQETANRYGKEKVHEWRRSYDIPPPNGESLEMCAKRAVAYFREQIEPQLQSGKNIMIAAHGNSLRSIIMYLDKLTSQEVISLELSTGIPLLYIFKEGKFIRRGSPVGPTEAGVYAYTRVSQSSMLMDRLPEPELKGDEIPNEEKWIFEGDCRLFT
;
A
#
# COMPACT_ATOMS: atom_id res chain seq x y z
N MET A 1 -10.41 -51.13 -24.64
CA MET A 1 -9.26 -50.99 -25.55
C MET A 1 -9.21 -49.58 -26.08
N ALA A 2 -8.43 -48.70 -25.44
CA ALA A 2 -7.88 -47.47 -26.00
C ALA A 2 -6.83 -46.95 -25.00
N SER A 3 -5.55 -47.17 -25.31
CA SER A 3 -4.42 -46.76 -24.49
C SER A 3 -4.19 -45.25 -24.57
N LEU A 4 -4.14 -44.57 -23.44
CA LEU A 4 -3.63 -43.21 -23.32
C LEU A 4 -2.12 -43.26 -23.08
N VAL A 5 -1.37 -42.98 -24.15
CA VAL A 5 0.08 -42.81 -24.13
C VAL A 5 0.41 -41.45 -23.51
N PHE A 6 0.99 -41.44 -22.31
CA PHE A 6 1.56 -40.23 -21.72
C PHE A 6 2.99 -40.02 -22.21
N ARG A 7 3.20 -38.96 -22.98
CA ARG A 7 4.55 -38.46 -23.34
C ARG A 7 5.15 -37.74 -22.12
N GLN A 8 6.32 -38.19 -21.66
CA GLN A 8 7.13 -37.45 -20.69
C GLN A 8 7.86 -36.30 -21.41
N ALA A 9 7.72 -35.08 -20.89
CA ALA A 9 8.55 -33.95 -21.26
C ALA A 9 9.68 -33.81 -20.24
N ILE A 10 10.93 -33.89 -20.69
CA ILE A 10 12.12 -33.58 -19.89
C ILE A 10 12.43 -32.11 -20.14
N VAL A 11 12.36 -31.28 -19.10
CA VAL A 11 12.80 -29.88 -19.16
C VAL A 11 14.12 -29.78 -18.42
N THR A 12 15.19 -29.41 -19.12
CA THR A 12 16.50 -29.12 -18.54
C THR A 12 16.58 -27.63 -18.22
N VAL A 13 16.74 -27.27 -16.95
CA VAL A 13 16.96 -25.87 -16.53
C VAL A 13 18.46 -25.67 -16.30
N GLN A 14 19.10 -24.84 -17.13
CA GLN A 14 20.46 -24.37 -16.91
C GLN A 14 20.41 -23.05 -16.12
N ALA A 15 21.03 -23.01 -14.95
CA ALA A 15 21.29 -21.77 -14.22
C ALA A 15 22.74 -21.33 -14.51
N SER A 16 22.92 -20.10 -14.97
CA SER A 16 24.24 -19.46 -15.12
C SER A 16 24.39 -18.33 -14.11
N GLY A 17 25.50 -18.34 -13.38
CA GLY A 17 25.92 -17.29 -12.44
C GLY A 17 27.42 -17.00 -12.62
N PRO A 18 27.91 -15.81 -12.24
CA PRO A 18 29.19 -15.29 -12.69
C PRO A 18 30.39 -15.98 -12.02
N SER A 19 31.44 -16.17 -12.80
CA SER A 19 32.71 -16.80 -12.45
C SER A 19 33.55 -15.93 -11.50
N CYS A 20 33.87 -16.44 -10.31
CA CYS A 20 35.02 -16.01 -9.53
C CYS A 20 36.13 -17.07 -9.64
N SER A 21 37.29 -16.65 -10.11
CA SER A 21 38.47 -17.45 -10.39
C SER A 21 39.26 -17.76 -9.11
N PHE A 22 39.30 -19.03 -8.69
CA PHE A 22 40.50 -19.67 -8.11
C PHE A 22 40.31 -21.19 -8.18
N GLY A 23 41.28 -21.89 -8.76
CA GLY A 23 41.14 -23.28 -9.21
C GLY A 23 41.24 -24.34 -8.12
N CYS A 24 40.42 -25.38 -8.24
CA CYS A 24 40.82 -26.80 -8.22
C CYS A 24 39.59 -27.70 -8.50
N HIS A 25 39.72 -28.52 -9.55
CA HIS A 25 38.99 -29.75 -9.92
C HIS A 25 37.44 -29.79 -9.90
N ASN A 26 36.90 -30.00 -11.11
CA ASN A 26 35.51 -30.34 -11.42
C ASN A 26 35.11 -31.71 -10.86
N ASP A 27 34.02 -31.76 -10.10
CA ASP A 27 33.16 -32.95 -9.99
C ASP A 27 31.70 -32.52 -10.24
N PHE A 28 31.16 -32.93 -11.39
CA PHE A 28 29.76 -32.72 -11.76
C PHE A 28 28.89 -33.72 -11.00
N SER A 29 27.98 -33.23 -10.14
CA SER A 29 26.92 -34.06 -9.58
C SER A 29 25.61 -33.87 -10.35
N VAL A 30 25.12 -34.94 -10.96
CA VAL A 30 23.83 -34.99 -11.66
C VAL A 30 22.75 -35.32 -10.64
N ALA A 31 21.88 -34.37 -10.32
CA ALA A 31 20.69 -34.62 -9.50
C ALA A 31 19.49 -34.93 -10.41
N SER A 32 19.04 -36.19 -10.44
CA SER A 32 17.80 -36.58 -11.12
C SER A 32 16.63 -36.54 -10.14
N VAL A 33 15.66 -35.65 -10.35
CA VAL A 33 14.42 -35.57 -9.55
C VAL A 33 13.32 -36.36 -10.25
N LYS A 34 12.84 -37.44 -9.60
CA LYS A 34 11.60 -38.14 -9.99
C LYS A 34 10.50 -37.77 -9.01
N LEU A 35 9.43 -37.17 -9.51
CA LEU A 35 8.22 -36.86 -8.75
C LEU A 35 7.22 -38.01 -8.90
N PHE A 36 6.86 -38.65 -7.78
CA PHE A 36 5.69 -39.51 -7.68
C PHE A 36 4.69 -38.90 -6.68
N PRO A 37 3.37 -39.04 -6.91
CA PRO A 37 2.37 -38.44 -6.05
C PRO A 37 2.23 -39.24 -4.76
N LYS A 38 2.37 -38.51 -3.64
CA LYS A 38 2.18 -38.91 -2.23
C LYS A 38 3.43 -39.56 -1.61
N GLU A 39 3.93 -38.87 -0.59
CA GLU A 39 5.09 -39.14 0.28
C GLU A 39 6.47 -38.69 -0.26
N CYS A 40 7.02 -37.69 0.43
CA CYS A 40 8.36 -37.15 0.22
C CYS A 40 9.26 -37.64 1.36
N MET A 41 10.25 -38.49 1.05
CA MET A 41 11.35 -38.78 1.94
C MET A 41 12.58 -37.97 1.54
N PHE A 42 13.12 -37.19 2.48
CA PHE A 42 14.42 -36.53 2.33
C PHE A 42 15.50 -37.41 2.96
N GLY A 43 16.39 -37.97 2.14
CA GLY A 43 17.63 -38.60 2.59
C GLY A 43 18.80 -37.67 2.34
N LEU A 44 19.35 -37.08 3.40
CA LEU A 44 20.57 -36.27 3.32
C LEU A 44 21.77 -37.19 3.68
N GLY A 45 22.39 -37.78 2.67
CA GLY A 45 23.57 -38.62 2.84
C GLY A 45 24.83 -37.79 2.91
N TYR A 46 25.46 -37.69 4.09
CA TYR A 46 26.83 -37.19 4.21
C TYR A 46 27.80 -38.37 4.26
N SER A 47 28.66 -38.47 3.26
CA SER A 47 29.85 -39.32 3.32
C SER A 47 30.98 -38.51 3.95
N THR A 48 31.34 -38.82 5.20
CA THR A 48 32.58 -38.33 5.80
C THR A 48 33.44 -39.53 6.16
N THR A 49 34.66 -39.54 5.63
CA THR A 49 35.68 -40.53 5.92
C THR A 49 36.39 -40.18 7.23
N ARG A 50 36.44 -41.17 8.13
CA ARG A 50 37.32 -41.31 9.32
C ARG A 50 37.08 -40.40 10.54
N GLY A 51 36.75 -41.04 11.66
CA GLY A 51 37.01 -40.54 13.02
C GLY A 51 36.03 -41.09 14.06
N PHE A 52 36.47 -42.04 14.88
CA PHE A 52 35.69 -42.71 15.94
C PHE A 52 35.10 -41.77 17.00
N SER A 53 33.83 -41.96 17.36
CA SER A 53 33.34 -42.00 18.76
C SER A 53 31.83 -42.32 18.83
N SER A 54 31.43 -43.01 19.90
CA SER A 54 30.17 -43.74 20.06
C SER A 54 28.96 -42.86 20.39
N VAL A 55 27.80 -43.10 19.77
CA VAL A 55 26.49 -42.61 20.27
C VAL A 55 25.41 -43.70 20.13
N ARG A 56 24.69 -43.91 21.23
CA ARG A 56 23.63 -44.93 21.45
C ARG A 56 22.46 -44.79 20.48
N LYS A 57 21.96 -45.91 19.96
CA LYS A 57 20.69 -46.00 19.21
C LYS A 57 19.51 -46.23 20.18
N HIS A 58 18.51 -45.36 20.15
CA HIS A 58 17.16 -45.67 20.62
C HIS A 58 16.24 -45.84 19.41
N SER A 59 15.66 -47.03 19.25
CA SER A 59 14.66 -47.35 18.24
C SER A 59 13.25 -47.21 18.85
N GLY A 60 12.49 -46.21 18.41
CA GLY A 60 11.06 -46.09 18.70
C GLY A 60 10.25 -46.48 17.46
N VAL A 61 9.30 -47.39 17.62
CA VAL A 61 8.34 -47.81 16.58
C VAL A 61 7.12 -46.90 16.66
N ILE A 62 6.71 -46.29 15.55
CA ILE A 62 5.46 -45.52 15.45
C ILE A 62 4.54 -46.23 14.46
N HIS A 63 3.39 -46.70 14.95
CA HIS A 63 2.30 -47.22 14.13
C HIS A 63 1.47 -46.06 13.56
N ALA A 64 1.22 -46.06 12.25
CA ALA A 64 0.29 -45.16 11.60
C ALA A 64 -1.01 -45.92 11.25
N SER A 65 -2.15 -45.40 11.70
CA SER A 65 -3.49 -45.91 11.35
C SER A 65 -4.20 -44.91 10.44
N ALA A 66 -4.72 -45.39 9.31
CA ALA A 66 -5.47 -44.61 8.33
C ALA A 66 -6.88 -44.26 8.82
N PRO A 67 -7.46 -43.10 8.43
CA PRO A 67 -8.84 -42.77 8.79
C PRO A 67 -9.83 -43.45 7.82
N GLN A 68 -10.83 -44.13 8.38
CA GLN A 68 -11.99 -44.60 7.64
C GLN A 68 -13.07 -43.51 7.58
N ILE A 69 -13.65 -43.39 6.38
CA ILE A 69 -14.83 -42.59 6.06
C ILE A 69 -16.05 -43.38 6.55
N ALA A 70 -16.96 -42.75 7.29
CA ALA A 70 -18.27 -43.30 7.60
C ALA A 70 -19.34 -42.21 7.44
N ASP A 71 -20.38 -42.58 6.70
CA ASP A 71 -21.58 -41.80 6.37
C ASP A 71 -22.37 -41.38 7.61
N VAL A 72 -23.01 -40.20 7.51
CA VAL A 72 -23.87 -39.64 8.55
C VAL A 72 -25.32 -39.78 8.10
N ASP A 73 -26.08 -40.63 8.80
CA ASP A 73 -27.55 -40.60 8.81
C ASP A 73 -28.06 -39.74 9.97
N ALA A 74 -29.22 -39.12 9.75
CA ALA A 74 -29.76 -38.04 10.55
C ALA A 74 -30.78 -38.48 11.63
N ILE A 75 -30.81 -37.68 12.71
CA ILE A 75 -31.89 -37.42 13.69
C ILE A 75 -32.05 -38.44 14.85
N SER A 76 -31.69 -38.03 16.07
CA SER A 76 -32.66 -37.52 17.07
C SER A 76 -31.96 -37.09 18.37
N SER A 77 -32.57 -36.08 18.99
CA SER A 77 -32.23 -35.39 20.24
C SER A 77 -32.03 -36.29 21.45
N LEU A 78 -31.13 -35.88 22.36
CA LEU A 78 -31.49 -35.47 23.72
C LEU A 78 -30.31 -34.80 24.45
N SER A 79 -30.71 -33.97 25.40
CA SER A 79 -30.00 -33.01 26.22
C SER A 79 -28.82 -33.53 27.03
N ASP A 80 -27.75 -32.73 27.11
CA ASP A 80 -26.97 -32.60 28.34
C ASP A 80 -26.52 -31.15 28.57
N ASN A 81 -27.07 -30.59 29.64
CA ASN A 81 -26.70 -29.30 30.20
C ASN A 81 -25.29 -29.40 30.79
N SER A 82 -24.31 -28.84 30.10
CA SER A 82 -23.12 -28.31 30.74
C SER A 82 -22.97 -26.84 30.35
N ASN A 83 -23.26 -25.99 31.33
CA ASN A 83 -22.96 -24.56 31.29
C ASN A 83 -21.44 -24.36 31.17
N SER A 84 -20.91 -24.45 29.95
CA SER A 84 -19.72 -23.71 29.59
C SER A 84 -20.19 -22.31 29.23
N ILE A 85 -20.00 -21.37 30.16
CA ILE A 85 -20.03 -19.94 29.85
C ILE A 85 -18.88 -19.73 28.87
N GLY A 86 -19.17 -19.94 27.58
CA GLY A 86 -18.31 -19.56 26.50
C GLY A 86 -18.12 -18.06 26.64
N SER A 87 -16.92 -17.63 27.02
CA SER A 87 -16.52 -16.24 26.94
C SER A 87 -16.84 -15.78 25.52
N LYS A 88 -17.92 -15.02 25.33
CA LYS A 88 -18.22 -14.39 24.05
C LYS A 88 -16.96 -13.63 23.65
N LYS A 89 -16.23 -14.15 22.66
CA LYS A 89 -14.98 -13.57 22.19
C LYS A 89 -15.33 -12.15 21.76
N LYS A 90 -15.00 -11.15 22.59
CA LYS A 90 -15.35 -9.75 22.35
C LYS A 90 -14.94 -9.44 20.91
N ALA A 91 -15.90 -9.06 20.07
CA ALA A 91 -15.62 -8.73 18.68
C ALA A 91 -14.49 -7.68 18.69
N ARG A 92 -13.34 -8.04 18.13
CA ARG A 92 -12.18 -7.15 18.11
C ARG A 92 -12.46 -6.08 17.07
N GLU A 93 -12.59 -4.85 17.55
CA GLU A 93 -12.69 -3.67 16.70
C GLU A 93 -11.27 -3.19 16.37
N ALA A 94 -11.05 -2.76 15.13
CA ALA A 94 -9.78 -2.22 14.68
C ALA A 94 -9.99 -0.91 13.91
N ALA A 95 -9.10 0.06 14.10
CA ALA A 95 -9.10 1.29 13.32
C ALA A 95 -8.32 1.12 12.01
N LEU A 96 -8.88 1.64 10.92
CA LEU A 96 -8.21 1.81 9.64
C LEU A 96 -8.19 3.30 9.30
N ILE A 97 -6.99 3.87 9.21
CA ILE A 97 -6.75 5.27 8.87
C ILE A 97 -6.19 5.32 7.45
N LEU A 98 -6.83 6.08 6.56
CA LEU A 98 -6.33 6.33 5.21
C LEU A 98 -5.89 7.79 5.09
N ILE A 99 -4.69 8.05 4.56
CA ILE A 99 -4.16 9.40 4.38
C ILE A 99 -3.64 9.53 2.95
N ARG A 100 -4.23 10.46 2.19
CA ARG A 100 -3.61 10.92 0.94
C ARG A 100 -2.40 11.78 1.29
N HIS A 101 -1.27 11.54 0.65
CA HIS A 101 -0.07 12.35 0.84
C HIS A 101 -0.35 13.86 0.69
N GLY A 102 0.48 14.67 1.35
CA GLY A 102 0.43 16.12 1.21
C GLY A 102 0.77 16.59 -0.21
N GLU A 103 0.60 17.88 -0.49
CA GLU A 103 0.97 18.49 -1.76
C GLU A 103 2.45 18.20 -2.13
N SER A 104 2.68 17.75 -3.36
CA SER A 104 4.03 17.53 -3.90
C SER A 104 4.49 18.67 -4.81
N LEU A 105 5.81 18.78 -5.03
CA LEU A 105 6.39 19.81 -5.91
C LEU A 105 5.76 19.84 -7.32
N TRP A 106 5.30 18.69 -7.82
CA TRP A 106 4.64 18.60 -9.12
C TRP A 106 3.14 18.85 -9.05
N ASN A 107 2.50 18.68 -7.89
CA ASN A 107 1.11 19.11 -7.73
C ASN A 107 1.01 20.63 -7.77
N GLU A 108 1.92 21.31 -7.07
CA GLU A 108 2.05 22.78 -7.08
C GLU A 108 2.26 23.32 -8.51
N LYS A 109 3.13 22.67 -9.29
CA LYS A 109 3.40 23.03 -10.70
C LYS A 109 2.34 22.55 -11.70
N ASN A 110 1.24 21.97 -11.21
CA ASN A 110 0.17 21.39 -12.02
C ASN A 110 0.66 20.39 -13.10
N LEU A 111 1.63 19.54 -12.75
CA LEU A 111 2.15 18.47 -13.60
C LEU A 111 1.45 17.14 -13.32
N PHE A 112 1.41 16.25 -14.31
CA PHE A 112 1.05 14.85 -14.09
C PHE A 112 2.22 14.12 -13.43
N THR A 113 2.02 13.62 -12.21
CA THR A 113 3.10 12.96 -11.45
C THR A 113 3.17 11.46 -11.69
N GLY A 114 2.04 10.75 -11.53
CA GLY A 114 2.00 9.29 -11.63
C GLY A 114 3.01 8.61 -10.72
N CYS A 115 3.79 7.70 -11.27
CA CYS A 115 4.80 6.94 -10.53
C CYS A 115 6.16 7.65 -10.43
N VAL A 116 6.30 8.88 -10.94
CA VAL A 116 7.53 9.66 -10.77
C VAL A 116 7.70 10.02 -9.29
N ASP A 117 8.91 9.81 -8.78
CA ASP A 117 9.18 9.99 -7.36
C ASP A 117 9.62 11.42 -7.03
N VAL A 118 8.68 12.19 -6.49
CA VAL A 118 8.85 13.61 -6.16
C VAL A 118 8.54 13.85 -4.68
N PRO A 119 9.25 14.77 -4.02
CA PRO A 119 9.03 15.08 -2.61
C PRO A 119 7.81 15.99 -2.39
N LEU A 120 7.45 16.14 -1.11
CA LEU A 120 6.43 17.10 -0.65
C LEU A 120 6.93 18.55 -0.79
N THR A 121 6.00 19.49 -0.96
CA THR A 121 6.26 20.92 -0.75
C THR A 121 6.37 21.23 0.75
N LYS A 122 6.76 22.46 1.11
CA LYS A 122 6.68 22.93 2.52
C LYS A 122 5.25 22.81 3.05
N LYS A 123 4.26 23.23 2.26
CA LYS A 123 2.83 23.07 2.57
C LYS A 123 2.45 21.59 2.73
N GLY A 124 2.92 20.70 1.85
CA GLY A 124 2.67 19.26 1.97
C GLY A 124 3.25 18.63 3.24
N VAL A 125 4.39 19.15 3.73
CA VAL A 125 4.96 18.76 5.03
C VAL A 125 4.06 19.21 6.18
N GLU A 126 3.56 20.44 6.16
CA GLU A 126 2.61 20.96 7.15
C GLU A 126 1.30 20.18 7.16
N GLU A 127 0.76 19.86 5.99
CA GLU A 127 -0.42 19.00 5.82
C GLU A 127 -0.21 17.61 6.47
N ALA A 128 0.96 17.00 6.30
CA ALA A 128 1.28 15.72 6.93
C ALA A 128 1.39 15.81 8.46
N ILE A 129 1.99 16.88 8.97
CA ILE A 129 2.07 17.15 10.42
C ILE A 129 0.65 17.33 10.99
N GLU A 130 -0.21 18.09 10.31
CA GLU A 130 -1.58 18.32 10.75
C GLU A 130 -2.43 17.04 10.71
N ALA A 131 -2.22 16.19 9.70
CA ALA A 131 -2.78 14.84 9.65
C ALA A 131 -2.41 14.03 10.92
N GLY A 132 -1.14 14.12 11.33
CA GLY A 132 -0.62 13.50 12.55
C GLY A 132 -1.32 13.98 13.82
N LYS A 133 -1.56 15.29 13.95
CA LYS A 133 -2.28 15.85 15.11
C LYS A 133 -3.70 15.31 15.22
N ARG A 134 -4.42 15.22 14.08
CA ARG A 134 -5.78 14.67 13.97
C ARG A 134 -5.87 13.21 14.43
N ILE A 135 -4.86 12.39 14.12
CA ILE A 135 -4.85 10.97 14.49
C ILE A 135 -4.11 10.66 15.80
N SER A 136 -3.61 11.69 16.49
CA SER A 136 -2.64 11.54 17.60
C SER A 136 -3.10 10.63 18.76
N ASN A 137 -4.41 10.45 18.94
CA ASN A 137 -5.02 9.60 19.97
C ASN A 137 -5.43 8.20 19.47
N ILE A 138 -5.46 7.97 18.17
CA ILE A 138 -5.93 6.71 17.58
C ILE A 138 -4.74 5.75 17.54
N PRO A 139 -4.82 4.55 18.16
CA PRO A 139 -3.73 3.58 18.09
C PRO A 139 -3.35 3.23 16.66
N VAL A 140 -2.05 3.06 16.43
CA VAL A 140 -1.47 2.56 15.19
C VAL A 140 -0.47 1.45 15.57
N ASP A 141 -0.74 0.26 15.09
CA ASP A 141 0.08 -0.94 15.32
C ASP A 141 0.93 -1.28 14.09
N MET A 142 0.50 -0.85 12.91
CA MET A 142 1.23 -1.06 11.66
C MET A 142 0.89 0.01 10.63
N ILE A 143 1.87 0.34 9.78
CA ILE A 143 1.73 1.36 8.75
C ILE A 143 2.02 0.73 7.39
N TYR A 144 1.17 1.02 6.40
CA TYR A 144 1.44 0.72 5.00
C TYR A 144 1.62 2.01 4.23
N THR A 145 2.59 2.01 3.32
CA THR A 145 2.84 3.12 2.42
C THR A 145 3.04 2.63 0.99
N SER A 146 2.87 3.53 0.03
CA SER A 146 3.38 3.25 -1.31
C SER A 146 4.91 3.24 -1.33
N ALA A 147 5.50 2.82 -2.45
CA ALA A 147 6.95 2.89 -2.64
C ALA A 147 7.46 4.33 -2.93
N LEU A 148 6.57 5.32 -2.99
CA LEU A 148 6.89 6.69 -3.41
C LEU A 148 7.15 7.60 -2.21
N ILE A 149 8.20 8.42 -2.28
CA ILE A 149 8.75 9.18 -1.16
C ILE A 149 7.72 10.10 -0.52
N ARG A 150 6.87 10.76 -1.30
CA ARG A 150 5.81 11.65 -0.79
C ARG A 150 4.82 10.95 0.16
N ALA A 151 4.50 9.68 -0.09
CA ALA A 151 3.63 8.91 0.79
C ALA A 151 4.37 8.46 2.06
N GLN A 152 5.62 8.03 1.91
CA GLN A 152 6.49 7.67 3.04
C GLN A 152 6.74 8.87 3.95
N MET A 153 7.13 10.02 3.41
CA MET A 153 7.28 11.29 4.12
C MET A 153 6.02 11.63 4.90
N THR A 154 4.84 11.52 4.28
CA THR A 154 3.57 11.82 4.94
C THR A 154 3.35 10.92 6.16
N ALA A 155 3.54 9.60 6.02
CA ALA A 155 3.40 8.67 7.14
C ALA A 155 4.36 8.97 8.28
N MET A 156 5.64 9.16 7.95
CA MET A 156 6.69 9.39 8.96
C MET A 156 6.46 10.70 9.71
N LEU A 157 6.15 11.79 8.98
CA LEU A 157 5.85 13.10 9.55
C LEU A 157 4.59 13.07 10.42
N ALA A 158 3.52 12.41 9.98
CA ALA A 158 2.29 12.29 10.77
C ALA A 158 2.56 11.59 12.11
N MET A 159 3.38 10.53 12.12
CA MET A 159 3.70 9.79 13.33
C MET A 159 4.58 10.56 14.32
N THR A 160 5.28 11.62 13.91
CA THR A 160 6.00 12.51 14.85
C THR A 160 5.06 13.21 15.85
N GLN A 161 3.78 13.35 15.50
CA GLN A 161 2.76 14.00 16.32
C GLN A 161 1.97 13.01 17.20
N HIS A 162 2.22 11.71 17.06
CA HIS A 162 1.41 10.68 17.68
C HIS A 162 1.71 10.53 19.19
N ARG A 163 0.67 10.53 20.05
CA ARG A 163 0.86 10.62 21.52
C ARG A 163 1.63 9.46 22.14
N ARG A 164 1.49 8.25 21.57
CA ARG A 164 2.17 7.06 22.09
C ARG A 164 3.69 7.07 21.89
N LYS A 165 4.25 8.04 21.16
CA LYS A 165 5.70 8.21 20.90
C LYS A 165 6.42 6.95 20.40
N LYS A 166 5.68 5.99 19.85
CA LYS A 166 6.27 4.83 19.16
C LYS A 166 6.92 5.30 17.87
N VAL A 167 8.04 4.68 17.52
CA VAL A 167 8.85 5.08 16.38
C VAL A 167 8.43 4.30 15.14
N PRO A 168 7.97 4.94 14.06
CA PRO A 168 7.75 4.24 12.80
C PRO A 168 9.10 3.84 12.17
N ILE A 169 9.22 2.60 11.70
CA ILE A 169 10.46 2.08 11.10
C ILE A 169 10.13 1.41 9.76
N ILE A 170 10.78 1.87 8.69
CA ILE A 170 10.65 1.26 7.36
C ILE A 170 11.29 -0.12 7.37
N MET A 171 10.50 -1.11 6.97
CA MET A 171 10.92 -2.50 6.88
C MET A 171 11.56 -2.76 5.52
N HIS A 172 12.86 -3.04 5.52
CA HIS A 172 13.63 -3.36 4.32
C HIS A 172 13.59 -4.86 4.03
N ASN A 173 12.86 -5.25 3.01
CA ASN A 173 12.60 -6.66 2.65
C ASN A 173 13.11 -7.04 1.25
N GLU A 174 13.81 -6.14 0.57
CA GLU A 174 14.34 -6.28 -0.79
C GLU A 174 15.46 -7.32 -0.92
N SER A 175 16.21 -7.56 0.16
CA SER A 175 17.26 -8.59 0.21
C SER A 175 17.44 -9.10 1.64
N GLU A 176 17.98 -10.32 1.78
CA GLU A 176 18.33 -10.87 3.09
C GLU A 176 19.33 -9.99 3.83
N GLN A 177 20.24 -9.34 3.10
CA GLN A 177 21.22 -8.44 3.70
C GLN A 177 20.57 -7.17 4.26
N ALA A 178 19.59 -6.58 3.56
CA ALA A 178 18.86 -5.42 4.06
C ALA A 178 18.03 -5.77 5.31
N LYS A 179 17.43 -6.97 5.37
CA LYS A 179 16.74 -7.47 6.56
C LYS A 179 17.69 -7.64 7.75
N LEU A 180 18.85 -8.24 7.52
CA LEU A 180 19.87 -8.43 8.56
C LEU A 180 20.39 -7.10 9.10
N TRP A 181 20.64 -6.12 8.22
CA TRP A 181 21.14 -4.80 8.63
C TRP A 181 20.12 -3.92 9.33
N SER A 182 18.82 -4.13 9.07
CA SER A 182 17.73 -3.41 9.75
C SER A 182 17.20 -4.13 11.00
N GLN A 183 17.83 -5.25 11.41
CA GLN A 183 17.43 -6.00 12.58
C GLN A 183 17.59 -5.19 13.87
N ILE A 184 16.52 -5.14 14.66
CA ILE A 184 16.52 -4.58 16.02
C ILE A 184 16.71 -5.73 17.00
N TYR A 185 17.71 -5.65 17.88
CA TYR A 185 18.01 -6.73 18.84
C TYR A 185 17.33 -6.54 20.20
N SER A 186 16.97 -5.31 20.56
CA SER A 186 16.31 -5.01 21.84
C SER A 186 14.82 -5.28 21.76
N GLU A 187 14.32 -6.23 22.57
CA GLU A 187 12.88 -6.53 22.66
C GLU A 187 12.05 -5.31 23.08
N GLU A 188 12.57 -4.46 23.96
CA GLU A 188 11.88 -3.25 24.38
C GLU A 188 11.78 -2.25 23.22
N THR A 189 12.86 -2.06 22.46
CA THR A 189 12.84 -1.18 21.29
C THR A 189 11.87 -1.69 20.22
N ILE A 190 11.78 -3.01 20.01
CA ILE A 190 10.79 -3.62 19.13
C ILE A 190 9.36 -3.27 19.58
N LYS A 191 9.06 -3.35 20.89
CA LYS A 191 7.73 -2.99 21.43
C LYS A 191 7.38 -1.51 21.23
N GLN A 192 8.39 -0.64 21.26
CA GLN A 192 8.28 0.80 21.00
C GLN A 192 8.32 1.15 19.51
N SER A 193 8.43 0.17 18.61
CA SER A 193 8.48 0.39 17.16
C SER A 193 7.11 0.12 16.52
N ILE A 194 6.86 0.79 15.39
CA ILE A 194 5.73 0.52 14.50
C ILE A 194 6.31 0.17 13.12
N PRO A 195 6.10 -1.05 12.61
CA PRO A 195 6.59 -1.42 11.29
C PRO A 195 5.88 -0.63 10.19
N VAL A 196 6.65 -0.08 9.26
CA VAL A 196 6.20 0.60 8.05
C VAL A 196 6.54 -0.28 6.85
N ILE A 197 5.50 -0.80 6.19
CA ILE A 197 5.61 -1.69 5.04
C ILE A 197 5.38 -0.87 3.76
N THR A 198 6.37 -0.86 2.87
CA THR A 198 6.28 -0.20 1.56
C THR A 198 5.79 -1.17 0.50
N ALA A 199 4.82 -0.77 -0.32
CA ALA A 199 4.27 -1.62 -1.37
C ALA A 199 4.01 -0.83 -2.67
N TRP A 200 4.60 -1.27 -3.78
CA TRP A 200 4.39 -0.63 -5.08
C TRP A 200 2.92 -0.73 -5.54
N GLN A 201 2.20 -1.73 -5.07
CA GLN A 201 0.77 -1.94 -5.35
C GLN A 201 -0.09 -0.78 -4.83
N LEU A 202 0.41 -0.02 -3.85
CA LEU A 202 -0.24 1.18 -3.30
C LEU A 202 0.18 2.48 -4.01
N ASN A 203 1.08 2.42 -5.00
CA ASN A 203 1.51 3.58 -5.79
C ASN A 203 0.34 4.26 -6.49
N GLU A 204 0.54 5.54 -6.83
CA GLU A 204 -0.39 6.31 -7.65
C GLU A 204 -0.67 5.62 -8.99
N ARG A 205 -1.78 5.97 -9.64
CA ARG A 205 -2.06 5.53 -11.00
C ARG A 205 -0.94 6.00 -11.94
N MET A 206 -0.36 5.08 -12.70
CA MET A 206 0.71 5.39 -13.65
C MET A 206 0.13 6.16 -14.85
N TYR A 207 0.61 7.39 -15.07
CA TYR A 207 0.04 8.30 -16.07
C TYR A 207 0.64 8.14 -17.47
N GLY A 208 1.50 7.14 -17.67
CA GLY A 208 2.13 6.83 -18.95
C GLY A 208 2.91 8.01 -19.50
N GLU A 209 2.71 8.29 -20.79
CA GLU A 209 3.37 9.39 -21.51
C GLU A 209 2.98 10.79 -20.99
N LEU A 210 1.93 10.90 -20.17
CA LEU A 210 1.55 12.19 -19.60
C LEU A 210 2.46 12.63 -18.46
N GLN A 211 3.23 11.73 -17.85
CA GLN A 211 4.07 12.05 -16.69
C GLN A 211 5.06 13.18 -16.99
N GLY A 212 5.08 14.21 -16.15
CA GLY A 212 5.91 15.41 -16.30
C GLY A 212 5.28 16.52 -17.13
N LEU A 213 4.21 16.23 -17.89
CA LEU A 213 3.53 17.26 -18.68
C LEU A 213 2.65 18.15 -17.79
N ASN A 214 2.56 19.42 -18.15
CA ASN A 214 1.63 20.35 -17.51
C ASN A 214 0.19 20.02 -17.93
N LYS A 215 -0.74 19.95 -16.98
CA LYS A 215 -2.12 19.55 -17.25
C LYS A 215 -2.87 20.53 -18.14
N GLN A 216 -2.64 21.83 -17.97
CA GLN A 216 -3.30 22.87 -18.76
C GLN A 216 -2.78 22.86 -20.20
N GLU A 217 -1.47 22.80 -20.39
CA GLU A 217 -0.86 22.71 -21.72
C GLU A 217 -1.27 21.43 -22.45
N THR A 218 -1.33 20.31 -21.74
CA THR A 218 -1.81 19.03 -22.29
C THR A 218 -3.27 19.15 -22.73
N ALA A 219 -4.12 19.81 -21.93
CA ALA A 219 -5.52 20.06 -22.30
C ALA A 219 -5.65 20.99 -23.52
N ASN A 220 -4.77 21.98 -23.66
CA ASN A 220 -4.72 22.84 -24.84
C ASN A 220 -4.28 22.06 -26.10
N ARG A 221 -3.35 21.10 -25.96
CA ARG A 221 -2.83 20.29 -27.08
C ARG A 221 -3.79 19.19 -27.54
N TYR A 222 -4.39 18.45 -26.60
CA TYR A 222 -5.16 17.25 -26.89
C TYR A 222 -6.68 17.44 -26.74
N GLY A 223 -7.12 18.59 -26.24
CA GLY A 223 -8.52 18.88 -25.92
C GLY A 223 -8.86 18.59 -24.45
N LYS A 224 -9.66 19.47 -23.84
CA LYS A 224 -10.09 19.36 -22.44
C LYS A 224 -10.84 18.05 -22.15
N GLU A 225 -11.74 17.64 -23.05
CA GLU A 225 -12.54 16.42 -22.89
C GLU A 225 -11.67 15.17 -22.88
N LYS A 226 -10.72 15.06 -23.82
CA LYS A 226 -9.79 13.93 -23.92
C LYS A 226 -8.89 13.82 -22.69
N VAL A 227 -8.34 14.94 -22.22
CA VAL A 227 -7.53 14.96 -21.00
C VAL A 227 -8.38 14.67 -19.77
N HIS A 228 -9.62 15.13 -19.72
CA HIS A 228 -10.56 14.81 -18.66
C HIS A 228 -10.86 13.31 -18.63
N GLU A 229 -11.15 12.71 -19.79
CA GLU A 229 -11.36 11.26 -19.95
C GLU A 229 -10.16 10.47 -19.45
N TRP A 230 -8.94 10.78 -19.89
CA TRP A 230 -7.73 10.14 -19.37
C TRP A 230 -7.54 10.33 -17.86
N ARG A 231 -7.98 11.47 -17.30
CA ARG A 231 -7.86 11.76 -15.86
C ARG A 231 -8.91 11.06 -15.01
N ARG A 232 -10.12 10.89 -15.53
CA ARG A 232 -11.30 10.57 -14.74
C ARG A 232 -12.00 9.31 -15.16
N SER A 233 -11.83 8.82 -16.38
CA SER A 233 -12.40 7.55 -16.80
C SER A 233 -11.94 6.41 -15.89
N TYR A 234 -12.85 5.45 -15.69
CA TYR A 234 -12.59 4.26 -14.88
C TYR A 234 -11.69 3.28 -15.64
N ASP A 235 -12.02 3.01 -16.90
CA ASP A 235 -11.45 1.94 -17.72
C ASP A 235 -10.54 2.44 -18.85
N ILE A 236 -10.62 3.72 -19.22
CA ILE A 236 -9.79 4.30 -20.29
C ILE A 236 -8.45 4.81 -19.72
N PRO A 237 -7.32 4.20 -20.06
CA PRO A 237 -6.01 4.66 -19.61
C PRO A 237 -5.50 5.85 -20.44
N PRO A 238 -4.60 6.69 -19.88
CA PRO A 238 -3.76 7.54 -20.71
C PRO A 238 -2.80 6.69 -21.57
N PRO A 239 -2.20 7.27 -22.64
CA PRO A 239 -1.26 6.55 -23.50
C PRO A 239 -0.12 5.90 -22.71
N ASN A 240 0.07 4.59 -22.91
CA ASN A 240 1.05 3.77 -22.18
C ASN A 240 0.95 3.90 -20.65
N GLY A 241 -0.26 4.12 -20.12
CA GLY A 241 -0.55 4.29 -18.70
C GLY A 241 -1.48 3.25 -18.11
N GLU A 242 -1.86 3.45 -16.84
CA GLU A 242 -2.86 2.65 -16.14
C GLU A 242 -4.22 3.37 -16.11
N SER A 243 -5.31 2.62 -16.30
CA SER A 243 -6.66 3.08 -15.98
C SER A 243 -6.90 3.03 -14.46
N LEU A 244 -8.01 3.61 -13.99
CA LEU A 244 -8.38 3.50 -12.57
C LEU A 244 -8.75 2.04 -12.22
N GLU A 245 -9.33 1.28 -13.15
CA GLU A 245 -9.63 -0.14 -13.00
C GLU A 245 -8.35 -0.96 -12.80
N MET A 246 -7.30 -0.72 -13.60
CA MET A 246 -6.01 -1.41 -13.44
C MET A 246 -5.36 -1.11 -12.09
N CYS A 247 -5.36 0.17 -11.70
CA CYS A 247 -4.91 0.59 -10.37
C CYS A 247 -5.72 -0.09 -9.27
N ALA A 248 -7.04 -0.18 -9.42
CA ALA A 248 -7.92 -0.82 -8.46
C ALA A 248 -7.64 -2.32 -8.32
N LYS A 249 -7.44 -3.03 -9.43
CA LYS A 249 -7.10 -4.46 -9.43
C LYS A 249 -5.88 -4.73 -8.54
N ARG A 250 -4.78 -3.99 -8.69
CA ARG A 250 -3.57 -4.19 -7.87
C ARG A 250 -3.71 -3.69 -6.43
N ALA A 251 -4.30 -2.51 -6.21
CA ALA A 251 -4.37 -1.90 -4.89
C ALA A 251 -5.33 -2.66 -3.97
N VAL A 252 -6.50 -3.07 -4.49
CA VAL A 252 -7.50 -3.82 -3.73
C VAL A 252 -7.05 -5.26 -3.48
N ALA A 253 -6.38 -5.91 -4.44
CA ALA A 253 -5.80 -7.23 -4.20
C ALA A 253 -4.79 -7.20 -3.04
N TYR A 254 -3.86 -6.25 -3.07
CA TYR A 254 -2.88 -6.07 -1.98
C TYR A 254 -3.56 -5.76 -0.64
N PHE A 255 -4.57 -4.89 -0.63
CA PHE A 255 -5.33 -4.57 0.58
C PHE A 255 -5.97 -5.83 1.18
N ARG A 256 -6.65 -6.64 0.38
CA ARG A 256 -7.36 -7.85 0.84
C ARG A 256 -6.40 -8.95 1.30
N GLU A 257 -5.27 -9.12 0.63
CA GLU A 257 -4.33 -10.19 0.93
C GLU A 257 -3.39 -9.86 2.09
N GLN A 258 -2.98 -8.59 2.23
CA GLN A 258 -1.93 -8.20 3.17
C GLN A 258 -2.44 -7.35 4.34
N ILE A 259 -3.45 -6.50 4.13
CA ILE A 259 -3.88 -5.49 5.11
C ILE A 259 -5.12 -5.96 5.88
N GLU A 260 -6.13 -6.46 5.19
CA GLU A 260 -7.38 -6.91 5.80
C GLU A 260 -7.19 -8.02 6.85
N PRO A 261 -6.33 -9.04 6.65
CA PRO A 261 -6.08 -10.06 7.68
C PRO A 261 -5.50 -9.47 8.97
N GLN A 262 -4.76 -8.36 8.87
CA GLN A 262 -4.18 -7.67 10.02
C GLN A 262 -5.27 -6.93 10.80
N LEU A 263 -6.23 -6.30 10.11
CA LEU A 263 -7.42 -5.73 10.74
C LEU A 263 -8.26 -6.81 11.44
N GLN A 264 -8.45 -7.97 10.78
CA GLN A 264 -9.13 -9.14 11.35
C GLN A 264 -8.45 -9.66 12.62
N SER A 265 -7.12 -9.56 12.70
CA SER A 265 -6.37 -9.91 13.92
C SER A 265 -6.56 -8.90 15.08
N GLY A 266 -7.13 -7.72 14.80
CA GLY A 266 -7.37 -6.63 15.74
C GLY A 266 -6.28 -5.56 15.76
N LYS A 267 -5.38 -5.52 14.77
CA LYS A 267 -4.36 -4.47 14.66
C LYS A 267 -4.97 -3.21 14.07
N ASN A 268 -4.58 -2.06 14.61
CA ASN A 268 -4.93 -0.76 14.07
C ASN A 268 -3.93 -0.36 12.98
N ILE A 269 -4.43 0.03 11.81
CA ILE A 269 -3.60 0.22 10.62
C ILE A 269 -3.73 1.65 10.12
N MET A 270 -2.60 2.24 9.77
CA MET A 270 -2.54 3.47 8.99
C MET A 270 -2.02 3.17 7.58
N ILE A 271 -2.67 3.73 6.55
CA ILE A 271 -2.23 3.67 5.16
C ILE A 271 -1.98 5.10 4.68
N ALA A 272 -0.74 5.42 4.30
CA ALA A 272 -0.44 6.66 3.59
C ALA A 272 -0.13 6.35 2.12
N ALA A 273 -0.95 6.89 1.21
CA ALA A 273 -0.83 6.59 -0.22
C ALA A 273 -1.31 7.77 -1.07
N HIS A 274 -1.92 7.49 -2.22
CA HIS A 274 -2.21 8.47 -3.26
C HIS A 274 -3.69 8.57 -3.57
N GLY A 275 -4.05 9.56 -4.38
CA GLY A 275 -5.45 9.78 -4.76
C GLY A 275 -6.07 8.55 -5.38
N ASN A 276 -5.51 8.02 -6.48
CA ASN A 276 -6.18 6.92 -7.19
C ASN A 276 -6.16 5.60 -6.41
N SER A 277 -5.03 5.25 -5.77
CA SER A 277 -4.95 4.01 -5.01
C SER A 277 -5.89 4.01 -3.80
N LEU A 278 -6.02 5.13 -3.08
CA LEU A 278 -6.99 5.25 -1.99
C LEU A 278 -8.44 5.29 -2.50
N ARG A 279 -8.72 5.93 -3.64
CA ARG A 279 -10.05 5.89 -4.26
C ARG A 279 -10.48 4.46 -4.58
N SER A 280 -9.56 3.65 -5.12
CA SER A 280 -9.82 2.24 -5.40
C SER A 280 -10.09 1.44 -4.13
N ILE A 281 -9.34 1.68 -3.05
CA ILE A 281 -9.61 1.04 -1.75
C ILE A 281 -10.96 1.49 -1.21
N ILE A 282 -11.27 2.79 -1.20
CA ILE A 282 -12.57 3.31 -0.74
C ILE A 282 -13.73 2.75 -1.57
N MET A 283 -13.57 2.62 -2.88
CA MET A 283 -14.55 1.98 -3.76
C MET A 283 -14.87 0.55 -3.28
N TYR A 284 -13.85 -0.22 -2.89
CA TYR A 284 -14.02 -1.55 -2.31
C TYR A 284 -14.70 -1.51 -0.93
N LEU A 285 -14.28 -0.62 -0.02
CA LEU A 285 -14.80 -0.53 1.34
C LEU A 285 -16.27 -0.09 1.39
N ASP A 286 -16.61 0.93 0.61
CA ASP A 286 -17.94 1.55 0.57
C ASP A 286 -18.85 0.92 -0.52
N LYS A 287 -18.34 -0.06 -1.27
CA LYS A 287 -19.04 -0.74 -2.39
C LYS A 287 -19.55 0.25 -3.45
N LEU A 288 -18.72 1.23 -3.78
CA LEU A 288 -19.07 2.27 -4.76
C LEU A 288 -19.07 1.70 -6.19
N THR A 289 -19.95 2.25 -7.02
CA THR A 289 -19.95 2.00 -8.47
C THR A 289 -18.79 2.71 -9.18
N SER A 290 -18.49 2.31 -10.42
CA SER A 290 -17.52 2.99 -11.28
C SER A 290 -17.83 4.47 -11.46
N GLN A 291 -19.10 4.86 -11.51
CA GLN A 291 -19.51 6.26 -11.69
C GLN A 291 -19.31 7.06 -10.40
N GLU A 292 -19.61 6.47 -9.25
CA GLU A 292 -19.44 7.14 -7.95
C GLU A 292 -17.96 7.38 -7.62
N VAL A 293 -17.07 6.43 -7.90
CA VAL A 293 -15.63 6.59 -7.59
C VAL A 293 -14.96 7.69 -8.43
N ILE A 294 -15.43 7.91 -9.66
CA ILE A 294 -14.92 8.98 -10.54
C ILE A 294 -15.17 10.36 -9.93
N SER A 295 -16.35 10.53 -9.31
CA SER A 295 -16.78 11.75 -8.65
C SER A 295 -16.11 11.98 -7.28
N LEU A 296 -15.43 10.97 -6.74
CA LEU A 296 -14.80 11.05 -5.43
C LEU A 296 -13.46 11.79 -5.51
N GLU A 297 -13.32 12.83 -4.69
CA GLU A 297 -12.10 13.64 -4.59
C GLU A 297 -11.56 13.65 -3.17
N LEU A 298 -10.37 13.06 -2.97
CA LEU A 298 -9.71 13.02 -1.66
C LEU A 298 -8.86 14.27 -1.45
N SER A 299 -9.03 14.96 -0.33
CA SER A 299 -8.17 16.09 0.05
C SER A 299 -6.77 15.60 0.44
N THR A 300 -5.73 16.40 0.19
CA THR A 300 -4.35 16.11 0.62
C THR A 300 -4.23 16.28 2.14
N GLY A 301 -3.52 15.36 2.81
CA GLY A 301 -3.23 15.46 4.25
C GLY A 301 -4.44 15.39 5.19
N ILE A 302 -5.63 15.01 4.72
CA ILE A 302 -6.81 14.82 5.57
C ILE A 302 -7.01 13.32 5.81
N PRO A 303 -6.88 12.82 7.06
CA PRO A 303 -7.10 11.42 7.38
C PRO A 303 -8.58 11.02 7.23
N LEU A 304 -8.84 9.82 6.73
CA LEU A 304 -10.16 9.19 6.70
C LEU A 304 -10.17 7.96 7.60
N LEU A 305 -11.07 7.95 8.59
CA LEU A 305 -11.18 6.87 9.57
C LEU A 305 -12.31 5.89 9.22
N TYR A 306 -11.96 4.61 9.26
CA TYR A 306 -12.87 3.48 9.26
C TYR A 306 -12.70 2.68 10.56
N ILE A 307 -13.82 2.13 11.05
CA ILE A 307 -13.81 1.10 12.10
C ILE A 307 -14.13 -0.23 11.44
N PHE A 308 -13.22 -1.18 11.54
CA PHE A 308 -13.42 -2.56 11.13
C PHE A 308 -14.00 -3.36 12.30
N LYS A 309 -15.18 -3.94 12.10
CA LYS A 309 -15.88 -4.75 13.10
C LYS A 309 -16.65 -5.87 12.40
N GLU A 310 -16.44 -7.11 12.84
CA GLU A 310 -17.21 -8.28 12.38
C GLU A 310 -17.24 -8.42 10.83
N GLY A 311 -16.10 -8.17 10.17
CA GLY A 311 -16.00 -8.25 8.70
C GLY A 311 -16.62 -7.07 7.96
N LYS A 312 -17.04 -6.02 8.66
CA LYS A 312 -17.64 -4.81 8.07
C LYS A 312 -16.79 -3.58 8.35
N PHE A 313 -16.74 -2.69 7.36
CA PHE A 313 -16.10 -1.39 7.47
C PHE A 313 -17.16 -0.32 7.74
N ILE A 314 -17.00 0.43 8.82
CA ILE A 314 -17.90 1.51 9.22
C ILE A 314 -17.15 2.83 9.11
N ARG A 315 -17.51 3.65 8.12
CA ARG A 315 -16.89 4.96 7.90
C ARG A 315 -17.25 5.93 9.04
N ARG A 316 -16.24 6.57 9.62
CA ARG A 316 -16.40 7.60 10.68
C ARG A 316 -16.10 9.02 10.18
N GLY A 317 -15.53 9.17 8.98
CA GLY A 317 -15.14 10.47 8.43
C GLY A 317 -13.73 10.87 8.87
N SER A 318 -13.38 12.15 8.74
CA SER A 318 -12.11 12.65 9.26
C SER A 318 -12.20 12.85 10.78
N PRO A 319 -11.18 12.43 11.55
CA PRO A 319 -11.02 12.88 12.92
C PRO A 319 -10.97 14.41 12.99
N VAL A 320 -11.52 14.97 14.08
CA VAL A 320 -11.55 16.41 14.31
C VAL A 320 -10.14 16.93 14.51
N GLY A 321 -9.78 18.00 13.80
CA GLY A 321 -8.49 18.67 13.96
C GLY A 321 -8.47 19.61 15.16
N PRO A 322 -7.29 19.94 15.69
CA PRO A 322 -7.14 20.96 16.72
C PRO A 322 -7.56 22.37 16.25
N THR A 323 -7.46 22.67 14.95
CA THR A 323 -7.69 24.01 14.38
C THR A 323 -8.93 24.13 13.48
N GLU A 324 -9.55 23.02 13.07
CA GLU A 324 -10.69 23.03 12.14
C GLU A 324 -11.77 22.00 12.52
N ALA A 325 -13.03 22.41 12.40
CA ALA A 325 -14.19 21.51 12.49
C ALA A 325 -14.13 20.42 11.42
N GLY A 326 -14.70 19.23 11.70
CA GLY A 326 -14.55 18.02 10.90
C GLY A 326 -14.69 18.23 9.39
N VAL A 327 -13.55 18.29 8.70
CA VAL A 327 -13.50 18.43 7.23
C VAL A 327 -13.85 17.08 6.63
N TYR A 328 -14.73 17.05 5.63
CA TYR A 328 -14.97 15.82 4.89
C TYR A 328 -13.68 15.38 4.19
N ALA A 329 -13.24 14.14 4.42
CA ALA A 329 -12.04 13.61 3.77
C ALA A 329 -12.18 13.53 2.24
N TYR A 330 -13.42 13.55 1.73
CA TYR A 330 -13.72 13.71 0.33
C TYR A 330 -15.04 14.47 0.10
N THR A 331 -15.13 15.19 -1.00
CA THR A 331 -16.36 15.79 -1.51
C THR A 331 -16.99 14.87 -2.57
N ARG A 332 -18.33 14.83 -2.63
CA ARG A 332 -19.05 14.32 -3.82
C ARG A 332 -19.30 15.51 -4.73
N VAL A 333 -18.57 15.58 -5.85
CA VAL A 333 -18.75 16.62 -6.86
C VAL A 333 -20.07 16.36 -7.57
N SER A 334 -21.04 17.29 -7.49
CA SER A 334 -22.31 17.16 -8.23
C SER A 334 -22.04 17.29 -9.73
N GLN A 335 -22.78 16.58 -10.58
CA GLN A 335 -22.62 16.64 -12.05
C GLN A 335 -22.70 18.09 -12.60
N SER A 336 -23.40 19.00 -11.91
CA SER A 336 -23.47 20.43 -12.25
C SER A 336 -22.15 21.18 -12.06
N SER A 337 -21.32 20.78 -11.09
CA SER A 337 -20.01 21.42 -10.85
C SER A 337 -18.91 20.93 -11.80
N MET A 338 -19.12 19.82 -12.52
CA MET A 338 -18.22 19.39 -13.61
C MET A 338 -18.19 20.38 -14.79
N LEU A 339 -19.20 21.24 -14.92
CA LEU A 339 -19.29 22.32 -15.91
C LEU A 339 -18.71 23.67 -15.42
N MET A 340 -18.27 23.76 -14.15
CA MET A 340 -17.78 24.99 -13.52
C MET A 340 -16.25 25.07 -13.40
N ASP A 341 -15.48 24.22 -14.09
CA ASP A 341 -14.09 24.55 -14.48
C ASP A 341 -14.06 25.60 -15.63
N ARG A 342 -15.02 26.53 -15.63
CA ARG A 342 -14.89 27.81 -16.32
C ARG A 342 -14.09 28.72 -15.40
N LEU A 343 -12.77 28.70 -15.59
CA LEU A 343 -11.94 29.83 -15.15
C LEU A 343 -12.58 31.12 -15.66
N PRO A 344 -12.76 32.16 -14.84
CA PRO A 344 -13.14 33.45 -15.38
C PRO A 344 -12.03 33.89 -16.34
N GLU A 345 -12.40 34.19 -17.59
CA GLU A 345 -11.51 34.95 -18.45
C GLU A 345 -11.24 36.30 -17.77
N PRO A 346 -9.99 36.78 -17.71
CA PRO A 346 -9.79 38.19 -17.41
C PRO A 346 -10.40 38.98 -18.57
N GLU A 347 -11.53 39.63 -18.33
CA GLU A 347 -12.01 40.70 -19.20
C GLU A 347 -10.87 41.72 -19.34
N LEU A 348 -10.21 41.73 -20.50
CA LEU A 348 -9.43 42.88 -20.94
C LEU A 348 -10.42 44.00 -21.23
N LYS A 349 -10.81 44.73 -20.19
CA LYS A 349 -11.33 46.09 -20.36
C LYS A 349 -10.15 46.95 -20.78
N GLY A 350 -10.15 47.32 -22.05
CA GLY A 350 -9.30 48.39 -22.55
C GLY A 350 -9.72 49.66 -21.85
N ASP A 351 -8.86 50.16 -20.98
CA ASP A 351 -8.92 51.52 -20.48
C ASP A 351 -7.62 52.23 -20.85
N GLU A 352 -7.85 53.45 -21.30
CA GLU A 352 -6.93 54.40 -21.90
C GLU A 352 -5.68 54.63 -21.07
N ILE A 353 -4.58 54.93 -21.77
CA ILE A 353 -3.34 55.46 -21.20
C ILE A 353 -3.58 56.92 -20.80
N PRO A 354 -3.25 57.33 -19.56
CA PRO A 354 -2.85 58.71 -19.32
C PRO A 354 -1.41 58.81 -18.83
N ASN A 355 -0.80 59.89 -19.32
CA ASN A 355 0.57 60.37 -19.17
C ASN A 355 1.23 60.24 -17.79
N GLU A 356 2.55 60.02 -17.89
CA GLU A 356 3.64 60.62 -17.12
C GLU A 356 3.25 61.51 -15.93
N GLU A 357 3.70 61.12 -14.72
CA GLU A 357 4.33 62.06 -13.81
C GLU A 357 5.31 61.35 -12.84
N LYS A 358 6.52 61.90 -12.79
CA LYS A 358 7.72 61.53 -12.02
C LYS A 358 7.44 61.39 -10.52
N TRP A 359 8.07 60.41 -9.83
CA TRP A 359 8.74 60.63 -8.52
C TRP A 359 9.86 59.59 -8.26
N ILE A 360 11.11 60.04 -8.46
CA ILE A 360 12.34 59.91 -7.64
C ILE A 360 12.69 58.54 -7.00
N PHE A 361 13.85 58.01 -7.43
CA PHE A 361 14.67 56.99 -6.78
C PHE A 361 15.55 57.60 -5.68
N GLU A 362 15.52 57.02 -4.48
CA GLU A 362 16.54 56.98 -3.41
C GLU A 362 15.91 56.11 -2.31
N GLY A 363 16.47 55.07 -1.69
CA GLY A 363 17.82 54.59 -1.49
C GLY A 363 17.80 53.95 -0.09
N ASP A 364 18.17 52.67 0.04
CA ASP A 364 19.03 52.10 1.10
C ASP A 364 18.77 50.61 1.34
N CYS A 365 19.75 49.82 0.90
CA CYS A 365 20.04 48.51 1.46
C CYS A 365 20.80 48.71 2.78
N ARG A 366 20.30 48.15 3.89
CA ARG A 366 21.15 47.80 5.03
C ARG A 366 20.88 46.39 5.51
N LEU A 367 21.96 45.62 5.44
CA LEU A 367 22.27 44.37 6.12
C LEU A 367 21.98 44.46 7.62
N PHE A 368 21.51 43.37 8.21
CA PHE A 368 21.84 43.04 9.60
C PHE A 368 22.08 41.53 9.73
N THR A 369 23.31 41.22 10.15
CA THR A 369 23.70 40.10 10.99
C THR A 369 22.94 40.07 12.30
#